data_AF-A0A538MRP1-F1
#
_entry.id   AF-A0A538MRP1-F1
#
_cell.length_a   1.000
_cell.length_b   1.000
_cell.length_c   1.000
_cell.angle_alpha   90.00
_cell.angle_beta   90.00
_cell.angle_gamma   90.00
#
_symmetry.space_group_name_H-M   'P 1'
#
loop_
_entity.id
_entity.type
_entity.pdbx_description
1 polymer ?
#
loop_
_entity_poly.entity_id
_entity_poly.type
_entity_poly.pdbx_seq_one_letter_code
_entity_poly.pdbx_strand_id
1 'polypeptide(L)'
;MGVPLTPTGLRARLADGVRFRPEPFGMLAYVARRDHFYALDQPHAALLDRLSSDRPPSSGWCDVAPEDRAAVRRLAAIGVVATDPPTAQRAFFGQSLVGSFPQLPTPSQPMVVNCFATSHCPLRCRYCHADDLMAGVRDNERDDWIDRVIRTADAVPAMVGVVTGGEPLSRIRQAERLIAALAATKSVVLDTSGVGEFERLVPVLRRYGVHVRVSLDSAAQRVNDALRPINRRYLPLGASSHGAALAAIRTAVAEGIPCSAQTVVSSRNRELAALLELRDLLVDAGVTTWVLHVIVRAGKAAHADRAGLLCGDDVLDTLREVVKLTADAAAPLDVRVTSTHRVPNSALLVNAEGALCVEAPEGGRKISWRYLDAEGHASRYLNGTLEPFPQPIGAVFPG
;
A
#
# COMPACT_ATOMS: atom_id res chain seq x y z
N MET A 1 25.29 -31.85 39.26
CA MET A 1 24.12 -30.94 39.29
C MET A 1 23.95 -30.36 37.90
N GLY A 2 23.13 -31.00 37.07
CA GLY A 2 22.82 -30.48 35.74
C GLY A 2 21.90 -29.27 35.90
N VAL A 3 22.31 -28.12 35.36
CA VAL A 3 21.42 -26.98 35.18
C VAL A 3 20.29 -27.48 34.27
N PRO A 4 19.02 -27.46 34.70
CA PRO A 4 17.92 -27.80 33.81
C PRO A 4 17.95 -26.76 32.69
N LEU A 5 18.12 -27.21 31.44
CA LEU A 5 17.80 -26.39 30.28
C LEU A 5 16.31 -26.05 30.42
N THR A 6 16.01 -24.85 30.90
CA THR A 6 14.66 -24.32 30.87
C THR A 6 14.25 -24.38 29.40
N PRO A 7 13.16 -25.07 29.02
CA PRO A 7 12.70 -25.00 27.65
C PRO A 7 12.42 -23.53 27.40
N THR A 8 13.22 -22.88 26.55
CA THR A 8 13.08 -21.46 26.26
C THR A 8 11.67 -21.22 25.78
N GLY A 9 10.81 -20.70 26.66
CA GLY A 9 9.42 -20.42 26.36
C GLY A 9 9.37 -19.37 25.26
N LEU A 10 8.54 -19.61 24.25
CA LEU A 10 8.21 -18.57 23.28
C LEU A 10 7.17 -17.67 23.92
N ARG A 11 7.45 -16.37 23.99
CA ARG A 11 6.46 -15.36 24.35
C ARG A 11 6.06 -14.56 23.14
N ALA A 12 4.83 -14.04 23.12
CA ALA A 12 4.34 -13.21 22.02
C ALA A 12 3.41 -12.09 22.50
N ARG A 13 3.29 -11.07 21.66
CA ARG A 13 2.34 -9.97 21.85
C ARG A 13 1.90 -9.42 20.50
N LEU A 14 0.78 -8.70 20.45
CA LEU A 14 0.41 -7.96 19.24
C LEU A 14 1.53 -6.96 18.89
N ALA A 15 1.89 -6.89 17.61
CA ALA A 15 2.96 -5.97 17.19
C ALA A 15 2.47 -4.52 17.23
N ASP A 16 3.37 -3.61 17.58
CA ASP A 16 3.10 -2.18 17.57
C ASP A 16 2.86 -1.70 16.12
N GLY A 17 1.92 -0.76 15.92
CA GLY A 17 1.60 -0.25 14.59
C GLY A 17 0.79 -1.20 13.71
N VAL A 18 0.20 -2.26 14.27
CA VAL A 18 -0.78 -3.11 13.59
C VAL A 18 -2.19 -2.68 14.00
N ARG A 19 -3.04 -2.47 13.00
CA ARG A 19 -4.46 -2.18 13.21
C ARG A 19 -5.28 -3.44 12.96
N PHE A 20 -6.10 -3.80 13.94
CA PHE A 20 -6.98 -4.97 13.86
C PHE A 20 -8.44 -4.53 13.66
N ARG A 21 -9.20 -5.31 12.89
CA ARG A 21 -10.66 -5.17 12.78
C ARG A 21 -11.30 -6.57 12.75
N PRO A 22 -12.16 -6.91 13.72
CA PRO A 22 -12.93 -8.15 13.67
C PRO A 22 -13.82 -8.20 12.43
N GLU A 23 -13.94 -9.37 11.84
CA GLU A 23 -14.75 -9.62 10.64
C GLU A 23 -15.48 -10.97 10.79
N PRO A 24 -16.58 -11.21 10.06
CA PRO A 24 -17.31 -12.49 10.14
C PRO A 24 -16.44 -13.73 9.83
N PHE A 25 -15.38 -13.58 9.03
CA PHE A 25 -14.44 -14.64 8.70
C PHE A 25 -13.28 -14.80 9.71
N GLY A 26 -13.16 -13.91 10.69
CA GLY A 26 -12.07 -13.87 11.67
C GLY A 26 -11.62 -12.45 11.94
N MET A 27 -10.48 -12.06 11.37
CA MET A 27 -9.84 -10.76 11.65
C MET A 27 -9.16 -10.19 10.42
N LEU A 28 -9.24 -8.87 10.23
CA LEU A 28 -8.30 -8.14 9.38
C LEU A 28 -7.20 -7.52 10.23
N ALA A 29 -5.95 -7.70 9.79
CA ALA A 29 -4.78 -7.05 10.36
C ALA A 29 -4.11 -6.18 9.29
N TYR A 30 -3.95 -4.89 9.55
CA TYR A 30 -3.18 -3.97 8.72
C TYR A 30 -1.86 -3.64 9.39
N VAL A 31 -0.75 -4.07 8.78
CA VAL A 31 0.62 -3.83 9.28
C VAL A 31 1.13 -2.53 8.66
N ALA A 32 1.06 -1.43 9.41
CA ALA A 32 1.30 -0.09 8.87
C ALA A 32 2.70 0.07 8.25
N ARG A 33 3.73 -0.52 8.86
CA ARG A 33 5.12 -0.44 8.34
C ARG A 33 5.33 -1.13 6.98
N ARG A 34 4.41 -2.01 6.58
CA ARG A 34 4.46 -2.74 5.30
C ARG A 34 3.44 -2.23 4.28
N ASP A 35 2.57 -1.30 4.69
CA ASP A 35 1.32 -0.98 3.98
C ASP A 35 0.57 -2.25 3.50
N HIS A 36 0.41 -3.23 4.38
CA HIS A 36 -0.09 -4.56 4.01
C HIS A 36 -1.24 -5.01 4.89
N PHE A 37 -2.32 -5.50 4.25
CA PHE A 37 -3.44 -6.14 4.92
C PHE A 37 -3.27 -7.64 4.90
N TYR A 38 -3.63 -8.32 5.99
CA TYR A 38 -3.77 -9.76 6.09
C TYR A 38 -5.18 -10.09 6.60
N ALA A 39 -5.86 -11.02 5.94
CA ALA A 39 -7.06 -11.65 6.47
C ALA A 39 -6.66 -12.92 7.21
N LEU A 40 -7.11 -13.02 8.45
CA LEU A 40 -6.82 -14.12 9.37
C LEU A 40 -8.12 -14.86 9.65
N ASP A 41 -8.10 -16.18 9.57
CA ASP A 41 -9.29 -17.00 9.84
C ASP A 41 -9.68 -16.97 11.34
N GLN A 42 -10.79 -17.62 11.68
CA GLN A 42 -11.29 -17.68 13.05
C GLN A 42 -10.28 -18.25 14.08
N PRO A 43 -9.58 -19.38 13.82
CA PRO A 43 -8.51 -19.85 14.69
C PRO A 43 -7.41 -18.81 14.97
N HIS A 44 -6.93 -18.11 13.95
CA HIS A 44 -5.90 -17.08 14.13
C HIS A 44 -6.45 -15.85 14.87
N ALA A 45 -7.70 -15.46 14.60
CA ALA A 45 -8.36 -14.39 15.35
C ALA A 45 -8.45 -14.71 16.85
N ALA A 46 -8.89 -15.93 17.20
CA ALA A 46 -8.96 -16.40 18.58
C ALA A 46 -7.58 -16.46 19.27
N LEU A 47 -6.52 -16.79 18.51
CA LEU A 47 -5.14 -16.72 19.01
C LEU A 47 -4.74 -15.28 19.33
N LEU A 48 -5.05 -14.31 18.47
CA LEU A 48 -4.76 -12.89 18.72
C LEU A 48 -5.54 -12.34 19.92
N ASP A 49 -6.80 -12.75 20.10
CA ASP A 49 -7.61 -12.35 21.26
C ASP A 49 -6.99 -12.84 22.57
N ARG A 50 -6.45 -14.07 22.62
CA ARG A 50 -5.70 -14.58 23.78
C ARG A 50 -4.46 -13.73 24.07
N LEU A 51 -3.70 -13.37 23.03
CA LEU A 51 -2.52 -12.50 23.17
C LEU A 51 -2.87 -11.05 23.58
N SER A 52 -4.13 -10.63 23.46
CA SER A 52 -4.62 -9.31 23.85
C SER A 52 -5.22 -9.26 25.27
N SER A 53 -5.89 -10.36 25.67
CA SER A 53 -6.75 -10.43 26.86
C SER A 53 -6.02 -10.74 28.16
N ASP A 54 -4.86 -11.39 28.11
CA ASP A 54 -4.04 -11.67 29.31
C ASP A 54 -3.24 -10.42 29.73
N ARG A 55 -3.77 -9.57 30.64
CA ARG A 55 -3.01 -8.44 31.26
C ARG A 55 -3.16 -8.31 32.78
N PRO A 56 -2.06 -7.95 33.48
CA PRO A 56 -1.89 -6.58 34.00
C PRO A 56 -0.69 -5.80 33.36
N PRO A 57 -0.51 -4.50 33.68
CA PRO A 57 0.29 -3.56 32.90
C PRO A 57 1.76 -3.58 33.35
N SER A 58 2.66 -4.22 32.60
CA SER A 58 4.08 -3.81 32.59
C SER A 58 4.96 -4.54 31.58
N SER A 59 4.57 -5.70 31.05
CA SER A 59 5.38 -6.38 30.02
C SER A 59 4.64 -6.63 28.71
N GLY A 60 3.33 -6.88 28.73
CA GLY A 60 2.52 -7.07 27.51
C GLY A 60 2.94 -8.30 26.68
N TRP A 61 3.63 -9.27 27.26
CA TRP A 61 4.07 -10.53 26.62
C TRP A 61 3.33 -11.72 27.22
N CYS A 62 2.78 -12.60 26.38
CA CYS A 62 2.06 -13.81 26.78
C CYS A 62 2.90 -15.06 26.45
N ASP A 63 2.93 -16.03 27.36
CA ASP A 63 3.53 -17.34 27.07
C ASP A 63 2.73 -18.07 25.99
N VAL A 64 3.43 -18.62 24.99
CA VAL A 64 2.82 -19.29 23.85
C VAL A 64 2.84 -20.80 24.07
N ALA A 65 1.63 -21.37 24.11
CA ALA A 65 1.41 -22.81 24.21
C ALA A 65 2.13 -23.55 23.06
N PRO A 66 2.75 -24.72 23.30
CA PRO A 66 3.52 -25.46 22.30
C PRO A 66 2.84 -25.60 20.93
N GLU A 67 1.54 -25.87 20.92
CA GLU A 67 0.67 -26.01 19.74
C GLU A 67 0.52 -24.72 18.91
N ASP A 68 0.57 -23.55 19.56
CA ASP A 68 0.39 -22.25 18.92
C ASP A 68 1.72 -21.66 18.39
N ARG A 69 2.88 -22.21 18.81
CA ARG A 69 4.20 -21.61 18.50
C ARG A 69 4.47 -21.46 17.01
N ALA A 70 4.04 -22.43 16.20
CA ALA A 70 4.22 -22.37 14.76
C ALA A 70 3.39 -21.24 14.14
N ALA A 71 2.12 -21.11 14.54
CA ALA A 71 1.23 -20.05 14.07
C ALA A 71 1.74 -18.66 14.49
N VAL A 72 2.16 -18.51 15.76
CA VAL A 72 2.75 -17.27 16.27
C VAL A 72 4.00 -16.88 15.49
N ARG A 73 4.91 -17.81 15.20
CA ARG A 73 6.12 -17.52 14.40
C ARG A 73 5.78 -17.08 12.98
N ARG A 74 4.76 -17.67 12.35
CA ARG A 74 4.28 -17.23 11.03
C ARG A 74 3.71 -15.81 11.09
N LEU A 75 2.85 -15.52 12.07
CA LEU A 75 2.31 -14.18 12.29
C LEU A 75 3.43 -13.16 12.59
N ALA A 76 4.49 -13.57 13.30
CA ALA A 76 5.63 -12.72 13.59
C ALA A 76 6.47 -12.43 12.34
N ALA A 77 6.65 -13.42 11.46
CA ALA A 77 7.40 -13.27 10.21
C ALA A 77 6.78 -12.23 9.26
N ILE A 78 5.45 -12.04 9.32
CA ILE A 78 4.71 -11.02 8.56
C ILE A 78 4.42 -9.74 9.38
N GLY A 79 4.91 -9.66 10.62
CA GLY A 79 4.82 -8.48 11.46
C GLY A 79 3.47 -8.22 12.13
N VAL A 80 2.59 -9.23 12.22
CA VAL A 80 1.30 -9.12 12.93
C VAL A 80 1.49 -9.22 14.45
N VAL A 81 2.45 -10.03 14.90
CA VAL A 81 2.81 -10.18 16.33
C VAL A 81 4.31 -9.98 16.53
N ALA A 82 4.73 -9.59 17.71
CA ALA A 82 6.11 -9.64 18.16
C ALA A 82 6.34 -10.93 18.98
N THR A 83 7.58 -11.43 18.97
CA THR A 83 7.98 -12.65 19.71
C THR A 83 9.22 -12.39 20.56
N ASP A 84 9.35 -13.13 21.66
CA ASP A 84 10.55 -13.18 22.50
C ASP A 84 10.89 -14.66 22.77
N PRO A 85 12.02 -15.18 22.25
CA PRO A 85 13.02 -14.48 21.43
C PRO A 85 12.46 -14.00 20.07
N PRO A 86 13.03 -12.94 19.47
CA PRO A 86 12.50 -12.33 18.26
C PRO A 86 12.56 -13.27 17.05
N THR A 87 11.42 -13.45 16.40
CA THR A 87 11.31 -14.08 15.09
C THR A 87 11.60 -13.03 14.02
N ALA A 88 12.56 -13.33 13.15
CA ALA A 88 12.90 -12.44 12.04
C ALA A 88 11.72 -12.27 11.09
N GLN A 89 11.43 -11.01 10.75
CA GLN A 89 10.51 -10.70 9.67
C GLN A 89 11.09 -11.14 8.33
N ARG A 90 10.23 -11.62 7.42
CA ARG A 90 10.63 -12.08 6.09
C ARG A 90 9.91 -11.29 5.01
N ALA A 91 10.56 -11.22 3.85
CA ALA A 91 9.92 -10.74 2.65
C ALA A 91 8.71 -11.62 2.33
N PHE A 92 7.62 -10.99 1.91
CA PHE A 92 6.34 -11.60 1.69
C PHE A 92 5.98 -11.57 0.20
N PHE A 93 5.68 -12.75 -0.33
CA PHE A 93 5.26 -12.97 -1.70
C PHE A 93 4.02 -13.87 -1.64
N GLY A 94 2.93 -13.48 -2.29
CA GLY A 94 1.70 -14.29 -2.34
C GLY A 94 0.47 -13.63 -1.73
N GLN A 95 -0.53 -14.46 -1.45
CA GLN A 95 -1.86 -14.03 -1.03
C GLN A 95 -1.89 -13.61 0.44
N SER A 96 -2.57 -12.52 0.74
CA SER A 96 -2.69 -11.97 2.09
C SER A 96 -3.63 -12.75 3.02
N LEU A 97 -3.79 -14.06 2.80
CA LEU A 97 -4.67 -14.91 3.59
C LEU A 97 -3.83 -15.80 4.51
N VAL A 98 -4.12 -15.77 5.80
CA VAL A 98 -3.45 -16.59 6.82
C VAL A 98 -4.47 -17.50 7.47
N GLY A 99 -4.31 -18.81 7.23
CA GLY A 99 -5.26 -19.82 7.65
C GLY A 99 -6.11 -20.36 6.50
N SER A 100 -7.28 -20.88 6.81
CA SER A 100 -8.15 -21.57 5.87
C SER A 100 -9.36 -20.73 5.48
N PHE A 101 -9.49 -20.44 4.19
CA PHE A 101 -10.62 -19.72 3.62
C PHE A 101 -11.23 -20.52 2.46
N PRO A 102 -12.54 -20.84 2.48
CA PRO A 102 -13.18 -21.58 1.39
C PRO A 102 -13.31 -20.75 0.10
N GLN A 103 -13.32 -19.43 0.25
CA GLN A 103 -13.37 -18.45 -0.83
C GLN A 103 -12.68 -17.17 -0.35
N LEU A 104 -12.39 -16.24 -1.26
CA LEU A 104 -11.84 -14.93 -0.90
C LEU A 104 -12.74 -14.24 0.15
N PRO A 105 -12.22 -13.90 1.35
CA PRO A 105 -13.01 -13.25 2.37
C PRO A 105 -13.41 -11.83 1.96
N THR A 106 -14.69 -11.52 2.06
CA THR A 106 -15.24 -10.19 1.78
C THR A 106 -15.36 -9.38 3.08
N PRO A 107 -14.73 -8.19 3.17
CA PRO A 107 -14.78 -7.37 4.38
C PRO A 107 -16.18 -6.74 4.57
N SER A 108 -16.64 -6.64 5.82
CA SER A 108 -17.93 -6.03 6.17
C SER A 108 -17.96 -4.50 5.97
N GLN A 109 -16.79 -3.87 5.98
CA GLN A 109 -16.59 -2.44 5.80
C GLN A 109 -15.40 -2.16 4.88
N PRO A 110 -15.33 -0.98 4.25
CA PRO A 110 -14.16 -0.59 3.46
C PRO A 110 -12.84 -0.78 4.19
N MET A 111 -11.81 -1.27 3.50
CA MET A 111 -10.46 -1.38 4.05
C MET A 111 -9.70 -0.05 3.89
N VAL A 112 -9.86 0.58 2.72
CA VAL A 112 -9.10 1.78 2.32
C VAL A 112 -10.02 2.87 1.76
N VAL A 113 -9.74 4.13 2.12
CA VAL A 113 -10.29 5.33 1.47
C VAL A 113 -9.16 6.23 0.98
N ASN A 114 -9.20 6.65 -0.29
CA ASN A 114 -8.19 7.50 -0.91
C ASN A 114 -8.65 8.96 -0.93
N CYS A 115 -7.92 9.87 -0.31
CA CYS A 115 -8.39 11.22 -0.04
C CYS A 115 -7.48 12.24 -0.73
N PHE A 116 -8.06 13.06 -1.61
CA PHE A 116 -7.31 14.02 -2.40
C PHE A 116 -7.01 15.23 -1.53
N ALA A 117 -5.74 15.42 -1.17
CA ALA A 117 -5.26 16.64 -0.52
C ALA A 117 -5.29 17.84 -1.47
N THR A 118 -5.22 17.58 -2.77
CA THR A 118 -5.33 18.59 -3.82
C THR A 118 -5.56 17.93 -5.18
N SER A 119 -6.07 18.66 -6.15
CA SER A 119 -6.13 18.27 -7.56
C SER A 119 -4.94 18.80 -8.38
N HIS A 120 -4.08 19.66 -7.81
CA HIS A 120 -2.86 20.14 -8.44
C HIS A 120 -1.79 19.03 -8.48
N CYS A 121 -1.07 18.92 -9.61
CA CYS A 121 0.01 17.96 -9.79
C CYS A 121 1.14 18.60 -10.61
N PRO A 122 2.41 18.51 -10.16
CA PRO A 122 3.56 19.03 -10.88
C PRO A 122 4.00 18.06 -11.98
N LEU A 123 3.25 16.98 -12.22
CA LEU A 123 3.45 16.00 -13.28
C LEU A 123 2.29 15.98 -14.27
N ARG A 124 2.54 15.39 -15.45
CA ARG A 124 1.54 15.03 -16.45
C ARG A 124 1.72 13.58 -16.90
N CYS A 125 1.73 12.65 -15.94
CA CYS A 125 1.93 11.21 -16.21
C CYS A 125 1.05 10.73 -17.36
N ARG A 126 1.65 9.99 -18.30
CA ARG A 126 0.96 9.56 -19.53
C ARG A 126 -0.18 8.59 -19.28
N TYR A 127 -0.14 7.88 -18.15
CA TYR A 127 -1.11 6.87 -17.73
C TYR A 127 -2.03 7.34 -16.60
N CYS A 128 -1.97 8.60 -16.17
CA CYS A 128 -2.63 9.07 -14.94
C CYS A 128 -4.10 8.64 -14.89
N HIS A 129 -4.44 7.79 -13.93
CA HIS A 129 -5.77 7.22 -13.77
C HIS A 129 -6.77 8.21 -13.12
N ALA A 130 -6.27 9.24 -12.45
CA ALA A 130 -7.07 10.19 -11.67
C ALA A 130 -7.25 11.57 -12.33
N ASP A 131 -6.74 11.80 -13.55
CA ASP A 131 -6.79 13.14 -14.15
C ASP A 131 -8.21 13.58 -14.52
N ASP A 132 -9.11 12.64 -14.82
CA ASP A 132 -10.54 12.87 -15.02
C ASP A 132 -11.23 13.43 -13.77
N LEU A 133 -10.85 12.96 -12.58
CA LEU A 133 -11.34 13.45 -11.29
C LEU A 133 -10.80 14.84 -10.91
N MET A 134 -9.75 15.31 -11.60
CA MET A 134 -9.03 16.55 -11.27
C MET A 134 -9.20 17.65 -12.32
N ALA A 135 -9.26 17.31 -13.60
CA ALA A 135 -9.12 18.28 -14.69
C ALA A 135 -10.19 19.39 -14.65
N GLY A 136 -11.45 19.04 -14.34
CA GLY A 136 -12.55 20.01 -14.27
C GLY A 136 -12.59 20.88 -13.01
N VAL A 137 -11.81 20.53 -11.97
CA VAL A 137 -11.85 21.21 -10.66
C VAL A 137 -10.58 21.99 -10.33
N ARG A 138 -9.45 21.63 -10.96
CA ARG A 138 -8.10 22.13 -10.63
C ARG A 138 -7.94 23.63 -10.67
N ASP A 139 -8.51 24.31 -11.65
CA ASP A 139 -8.36 25.77 -11.77
C ASP A 139 -9.22 26.55 -10.76
N ASN A 140 -10.20 25.89 -10.13
CA ASN A 140 -11.14 26.49 -9.18
C ASN A 140 -10.96 25.96 -7.74
N GLU A 141 -9.93 25.15 -7.49
CA GLU A 141 -9.73 24.48 -6.21
C GLU A 141 -9.37 25.48 -5.10
N ARG A 142 -10.19 25.51 -4.04
CA ARG A 142 -10.06 26.44 -2.91
C ARG A 142 -9.43 25.79 -1.68
N ASP A 143 -8.74 26.58 -0.87
CA ASP A 143 -8.07 26.10 0.35
C ASP A 143 -9.04 25.58 1.42
N ASP A 144 -10.28 26.08 1.45
CA ASP A 144 -11.31 25.66 2.41
C ASP A 144 -11.97 24.31 2.04
N TRP A 145 -11.71 23.78 0.85
CA TRP A 145 -12.27 22.49 0.44
C TRP A 145 -11.70 21.31 1.21
N ILE A 146 -10.49 21.43 1.72
CA ILE A 146 -9.86 20.37 2.52
C ILE A 146 -10.69 20.00 3.75
N ASP A 147 -11.45 20.94 4.33
CA ASP A 147 -12.36 20.65 5.44
C ASP A 147 -13.53 19.75 5.03
N ARG A 148 -13.97 19.84 3.76
CA ARG A 148 -14.98 18.92 3.20
C ARG A 148 -14.37 17.53 3.00
N VAL A 149 -13.15 17.47 2.46
CA VAL A 149 -12.41 16.21 2.29
C VAL A 149 -12.24 15.49 3.64
N ILE A 150 -11.79 16.22 4.67
CA ILE A 150 -11.63 15.69 6.03
C ILE A 150 -12.95 15.14 6.57
N ARG A 151 -14.04 15.92 6.51
CA ARG A 151 -15.35 15.46 7.00
C ARG A 151 -15.85 14.21 6.29
N THR A 152 -15.74 14.17 4.96
CA THR A 152 -16.18 13.02 4.17
C THR A 152 -15.32 11.79 4.46
N ALA A 153 -14.00 11.95 4.55
CA ALA A 153 -13.09 10.85 4.83
C ALA A 153 -13.24 10.28 6.25
N ASP A 154 -13.56 11.13 7.23
CA ASP A 154 -13.85 10.67 8.59
C ASP A 154 -15.10 9.79 8.65
N ALA A 155 -16.15 10.18 7.92
CA ALA A 155 -17.41 9.43 7.82
C ALA A 155 -17.29 8.05 7.13
N VAL A 156 -16.18 7.76 6.44
CA VAL A 156 -15.93 6.44 5.85
C VAL A 156 -15.23 5.54 6.89
N PRO A 157 -15.81 4.37 7.25
CA PRO A 157 -15.27 3.49 8.28
C PRO A 157 -14.13 2.60 7.75
N ALA A 158 -13.17 3.22 7.06
CA ALA A 158 -11.97 2.55 6.55
C ALA A 158 -10.91 2.36 7.62
N MET A 159 -10.13 1.27 7.54
CA MET A 159 -8.97 1.05 8.40
C MET A 159 -7.81 1.99 8.03
N VAL A 160 -7.68 2.30 6.74
CA VAL A 160 -6.58 3.09 6.17
C VAL A 160 -7.13 4.29 5.41
N GLY A 161 -6.57 5.46 5.71
CA GLY A 161 -6.76 6.68 4.93
C GLY A 161 -5.50 6.99 4.13
N VAL A 162 -5.61 7.01 2.80
CA VAL A 162 -4.50 7.38 1.91
C VAL A 162 -4.62 8.86 1.59
N VAL A 163 -3.59 9.64 1.90
CA VAL A 163 -3.42 11.03 1.46
C VAL A 163 -2.80 10.99 0.08
N THR A 164 -3.55 11.45 -0.91
CA THR A 164 -3.17 11.40 -2.33
C THR A 164 -3.71 12.64 -3.05
N GLY A 165 -3.88 12.58 -4.37
CA GLY A 165 -4.59 13.55 -5.18
C GLY A 165 -3.94 13.68 -6.54
N GLY A 166 -3.71 14.92 -6.96
CA GLY A 166 -2.68 15.20 -7.94
C GLY A 166 -1.31 14.88 -7.35
N GLU A 167 -0.83 15.77 -6.47
CA GLU A 167 0.39 15.57 -5.70
C GLU A 167 0.29 16.31 -4.35
N PRO A 168 0.27 15.60 -3.21
CA PRO A 168 0.23 16.23 -1.89
C PRO A 168 1.32 17.28 -1.65
N LEU A 169 2.52 17.08 -2.21
CA LEU A 169 3.63 18.05 -2.10
C LEU A 169 3.38 19.38 -2.81
N SER A 170 2.36 19.48 -3.67
CA SER A 170 1.97 20.75 -4.31
C SER A 170 1.19 21.67 -3.37
N ARG A 171 0.55 21.12 -2.34
CA ARG A 171 -0.20 21.87 -1.33
C ARG A 171 0.05 21.28 0.06
N ILE A 172 1.32 21.32 0.48
CA ILE A 172 1.83 20.69 1.72
C ILE A 172 0.97 20.98 2.95
N ARG A 173 0.53 22.24 3.15
CA ARG A 173 -0.32 22.60 4.30
C ARG A 173 -1.66 21.85 4.30
N GLN A 174 -2.24 21.58 3.14
CA GLN A 174 -3.48 20.80 3.03
C GLN A 174 -3.21 19.31 3.29
N ALA A 175 -2.08 18.79 2.79
CA ALA A 175 -1.63 17.43 3.08
C ALA A 175 -1.39 17.22 4.58
N GLU A 176 -0.69 18.13 5.27
CA GLU A 176 -0.47 18.09 6.73
C GLU A 176 -1.78 18.03 7.51
N ARG A 177 -2.76 18.89 7.16
CA ARG A 177 -4.08 18.91 7.79
C ARG A 177 -4.82 17.58 7.60
N LEU A 178 -4.79 17.03 6.39
CA LEU A 178 -5.46 15.77 6.08
C LEU A 178 -4.79 14.58 6.77
N ILE A 179 -3.45 14.53 6.81
CA ILE A 179 -2.68 13.52 7.55
C ILE A 179 -3.09 13.54 9.03
N ALA A 180 -3.05 14.72 9.65
CA ALA A 180 -3.35 14.88 11.08
C ALA A 180 -4.80 14.46 11.40
N ALA A 181 -5.75 14.81 10.53
CA ALA A 181 -7.15 14.44 10.71
C ALA A 181 -7.40 12.94 10.54
N LEU A 182 -6.84 12.32 9.49
CA LEU A 182 -7.00 10.88 9.26
C LEU A 182 -6.36 10.04 10.37
N ALA A 183 -5.20 10.47 10.88
CA ALA A 183 -4.47 9.75 11.92
C ALA A 183 -5.25 9.62 13.25
N ALA A 184 -6.29 10.43 13.46
CA ALA A 184 -7.16 10.30 14.64
C ALA A 184 -7.98 9.00 14.64
N THR A 185 -8.34 8.50 13.45
CA THR A 185 -9.24 7.34 13.33
C THR A 185 -8.75 6.28 12.37
N LYS A 186 -7.65 6.48 11.63
CA LYS A 186 -7.17 5.60 10.53
C LYS A 186 -5.65 5.44 10.61
N SER A 187 -5.13 4.31 10.14
CA SER A 187 -3.71 4.27 9.75
C SER A 187 -3.55 5.13 8.49
N VAL A 188 -2.45 5.87 8.38
CA VAL A 188 -2.27 6.85 7.31
C VAL A 188 -1.17 6.43 6.36
N VAL A 189 -1.47 6.57 5.07
CA VAL A 189 -0.52 6.36 3.98
C VAL A 189 -0.42 7.65 3.17
N LEU A 190 0.77 8.02 2.70
CA LEU A 190 0.99 9.12 1.76
C LEU A 190 1.38 8.57 0.39
N ASP A 191 0.61 8.89 -0.65
CA ASP A 191 1.01 8.70 -2.04
C ASP A 191 1.68 9.95 -2.58
N THR A 192 2.91 9.82 -3.08
CA THR A 192 3.64 10.94 -3.66
C THR A 192 4.52 10.53 -4.84
N SER A 193 4.74 11.46 -5.75
CA SER A 193 5.79 11.37 -6.77
C SER A 193 7.18 11.74 -6.24
N GLY A 194 7.27 12.34 -5.05
CA GLY A 194 8.50 12.94 -4.52
C GLY A 194 8.81 14.32 -5.10
N VAL A 195 8.08 14.79 -6.11
CA VAL A 195 8.30 16.09 -6.73
C VAL A 195 7.72 17.22 -5.87
N GLY A 196 8.61 17.95 -5.19
CA GLY A 196 8.28 19.08 -4.31
C GLY A 196 9.22 19.11 -3.10
N GLU A 197 8.80 19.75 -2.02
CA GLU A 197 9.58 19.88 -0.77
C GLU A 197 9.22 18.74 0.20
N PHE A 198 9.59 17.50 -0.14
CA PHE A 198 9.23 16.30 0.64
C PHE A 198 9.68 16.38 2.11
N GLU A 199 10.85 16.97 2.36
CA GLU A 199 11.45 17.15 3.68
C GLU A 199 10.52 17.89 4.64
N ARG A 200 9.66 18.78 4.13
CA ARG A 200 8.71 19.53 4.97
C ARG A 200 7.62 18.65 5.56
N LEU A 201 7.29 17.52 4.94
CA LEU A 201 6.34 16.56 5.50
C LEU A 201 6.99 15.64 6.55
N VAL A 202 8.32 15.49 6.58
CA VAL A 202 9.00 14.55 7.51
C VAL A 202 8.53 14.68 8.97
N PRO A 203 8.39 15.88 9.57
CA PRO A 203 7.91 16.00 10.94
C PRO A 203 6.50 15.44 11.15
N VAL A 204 5.58 15.69 10.22
CA VAL A 204 4.20 15.20 10.32
C VAL A 204 4.13 13.70 10.06
N LEU A 205 4.94 13.19 9.12
CA LEU A 205 5.02 11.76 8.80
C LEU A 205 5.51 10.95 10.01
N ARG A 206 6.59 11.40 10.67
CA ARG A 206 7.12 10.75 11.89
C ARG A 206 6.13 10.83 13.05
N ARG A 207 5.53 12.00 13.27
CA ARG A 207 4.58 12.21 14.37
C ARG A 207 3.39 11.25 14.33
N TYR A 208 2.87 10.97 13.14
CA TYR A 208 1.67 10.14 12.96
C TYR A 208 1.97 8.72 12.46
N GLY A 209 3.25 8.32 12.37
CA GLY A 209 3.65 6.99 11.92
C GLY A 209 3.17 6.67 10.50
N VAL A 210 3.21 7.66 9.61
CA VAL A 210 2.70 7.54 8.24
C VAL A 210 3.60 6.62 7.41
N HIS A 211 2.99 5.74 6.62
CA HIS A 211 3.71 4.99 5.58
C HIS A 211 3.75 5.80 4.28
N VAL A 212 4.91 5.92 3.65
CA VAL A 212 5.08 6.68 2.40
C VAL A 212 5.18 5.72 1.22
N ARG A 213 4.36 5.97 0.19
CA ARG A 213 4.44 5.29 -1.10
C ARG A 213 4.98 6.26 -2.13
N VAL A 214 6.19 5.99 -2.61
CA VAL A 214 6.83 6.81 -3.64
C VAL A 214 6.66 6.13 -4.99
N SER A 215 6.04 6.84 -5.92
CA SER A 215 5.93 6.34 -7.29
C SER A 215 7.27 6.43 -8.02
N LEU A 216 7.73 5.33 -8.62
CA LEU A 216 8.94 5.23 -9.44
C LEU A 216 8.75 4.11 -10.47
N ASP A 217 8.84 4.43 -11.77
CA ASP A 217 8.45 3.48 -12.83
C ASP A 217 9.61 2.74 -13.50
N SER A 218 10.85 3.18 -13.30
CA SER A 218 12.03 2.56 -13.91
C SER A 218 13.29 3.01 -13.19
N ALA A 219 14.31 2.14 -13.13
CA ALA A 219 15.67 2.51 -12.74
C ALA A 219 16.33 3.48 -13.73
N ALA A 220 15.91 3.43 -15.00
CA ALA A 220 16.39 4.33 -16.03
C ALA A 220 15.63 5.67 -15.96
N GLN A 221 16.31 6.73 -15.53
CA GLN A 221 15.75 8.09 -15.44
C GLN A 221 15.01 8.49 -16.73
N ARG A 222 15.60 8.22 -17.91
CA ARG A 222 14.99 8.57 -19.20
C ARG A 222 13.62 7.91 -19.40
N VAL A 223 13.44 6.66 -18.96
CA VAL A 223 12.18 5.92 -19.09
C VAL A 223 11.16 6.44 -18.09
N ASN A 224 11.56 6.61 -16.82
CA ASN A 224 10.67 7.16 -15.80
C ASN A 224 10.19 8.57 -16.15
N ASP A 225 11.09 9.49 -16.51
CA ASP A 225 10.74 10.88 -16.84
C ASP A 225 9.89 10.96 -18.12
N ALA A 226 10.07 10.03 -19.06
CA ALA A 226 9.21 9.94 -20.24
C ALA A 226 7.78 9.49 -19.92
N LEU A 227 7.61 8.57 -18.97
CA LEU A 227 6.31 8.10 -18.48
C LEU A 227 5.64 9.13 -17.56
N ARG A 228 6.43 9.83 -16.76
CA ARG A 228 6.03 10.76 -15.70
C ARG A 228 6.61 12.17 -15.95
N PRO A 229 6.26 12.81 -17.09
CA PRO A 229 6.88 14.08 -17.46
C PRO A 229 6.46 15.19 -16.50
N ILE A 230 7.39 16.11 -16.25
CA ILE A 230 7.14 17.32 -15.47
C ILE A 230 6.09 18.20 -16.15
N ASN A 231 5.21 18.77 -15.34
CA ASN A 231 4.26 19.78 -15.73
C ASN A 231 4.91 21.16 -15.68
N ARG A 232 5.20 21.71 -16.87
CA ARG A 232 5.85 23.03 -17.03
C ARG A 232 5.07 24.22 -16.45
N ARG A 233 3.81 24.02 -16.07
CA ARG A 233 3.03 25.02 -15.32
C ARG A 233 3.54 25.21 -13.88
N TYR A 234 4.15 24.19 -13.30
CA TYR A 234 4.60 24.19 -11.90
C TYR A 234 6.12 24.24 -11.76
N LEU A 235 6.85 23.64 -12.71
CA LEU A 235 8.30 23.47 -12.60
C LEU A 235 9.02 23.79 -13.91
N PRO A 236 10.28 24.27 -13.84
CA PRO A 236 11.07 24.59 -15.02
C PRO A 236 11.53 23.33 -15.79
N LEU A 237 12.04 23.54 -17.01
CA LEU A 237 12.70 22.49 -17.79
C LEU A 237 13.94 21.96 -17.05
N GLY A 238 14.23 20.67 -17.20
CA GLY A 238 15.37 20.00 -16.55
C GLY A 238 15.07 19.33 -15.21
N ALA A 239 13.90 19.60 -14.61
CA ALA A 239 13.44 18.82 -13.46
C ALA A 239 13.18 17.35 -13.85
N SER A 240 13.44 16.44 -12.92
CA SER A 240 13.32 14.99 -13.10
C SER A 240 12.43 14.39 -12.04
N SER A 241 11.38 13.67 -12.45
CA SER A 241 10.51 12.96 -11.50
C SER A 241 11.20 11.73 -10.94
N HIS A 242 12.14 11.13 -11.69
CA HIS A 242 13.00 10.05 -11.21
C HIS A 242 13.91 10.51 -10.08
N GLY A 243 14.64 11.62 -10.29
CA GLY A 243 15.55 12.16 -9.29
C GLY A 243 14.82 12.55 -8.00
N ALA A 244 13.65 13.18 -8.12
CA ALA A 244 12.81 13.56 -6.99
C ALA A 244 12.26 12.35 -6.22
N ALA A 245 11.79 11.32 -6.93
CA ALA A 245 11.32 10.08 -6.30
C ALA A 245 12.43 9.40 -5.50
N LEU A 246 13.63 9.24 -6.07
CA LEU A 246 14.77 8.66 -5.35
C LEU A 246 15.24 9.51 -4.17
N ALA A 247 15.17 10.84 -4.28
CA ALA A 247 15.47 11.72 -3.16
C ALA A 247 14.46 11.51 -2.02
N ALA A 248 13.15 11.50 -2.32
CA ALA A 248 12.10 11.25 -1.32
C ALA A 248 12.25 9.88 -0.65
N ILE A 249 12.55 8.81 -1.41
CA ILE A 249 12.83 7.49 -0.87
C ILE A 249 14.00 7.54 0.11
N ARG A 250 15.14 8.10 -0.30
CA ARG A 250 16.33 8.19 0.56
C ARG A 250 16.06 8.99 1.82
N THR A 251 15.34 10.12 1.71
CA THR A 251 14.95 10.93 2.87
C THR A 251 14.04 10.14 3.81
N ALA A 252 13.01 9.45 3.30
CA ALA A 252 12.12 8.63 4.11
C ALA A 252 12.87 7.52 4.87
N VAL A 253 13.72 6.77 4.16
CA VAL A 253 14.53 5.69 4.74
C VAL A 253 15.50 6.21 5.79
N ALA A 254 16.22 7.32 5.52
CA ALA A 254 17.15 7.93 6.47
C ALA A 254 16.46 8.41 7.75
N GLU A 255 15.22 8.88 7.64
CA GLU A 255 14.40 9.34 8.78
C GLU A 255 13.65 8.20 9.50
N GLY A 256 13.84 6.94 9.06
CA GLY A 256 13.17 5.77 9.62
C GLY A 256 11.67 5.70 9.34
N ILE A 257 11.19 6.47 8.35
CA ILE A 257 9.80 6.47 7.89
C ILE A 257 9.58 5.23 7.00
N PRO A 258 8.58 4.38 7.29
CA PRO A 258 8.25 3.25 6.43
C PRO A 258 7.98 3.69 5.00
N CYS A 259 8.66 3.06 4.04
CA CYS A 259 8.64 3.48 2.65
C CYS A 259 8.43 2.28 1.72
N SER A 260 7.49 2.43 0.78
CA SER A 260 7.33 1.53 -0.34
C SER A 260 7.48 2.26 -1.67
N ALA A 261 7.86 1.52 -2.70
CA ALA A 261 7.85 2.01 -4.07
C ALA A 261 6.61 1.49 -4.81
N GLN A 262 6.04 2.33 -5.67
CA GLN A 262 4.94 1.94 -6.56
C GLN A 262 5.33 2.17 -8.01
N THR A 263 5.09 1.17 -8.85
CA THR A 263 5.44 1.19 -10.27
C THR A 263 4.22 0.85 -11.10
N VAL A 264 3.90 1.68 -12.08
CA VAL A 264 2.94 1.31 -13.12
C VAL A 264 3.68 0.61 -14.26
N VAL A 265 3.41 -0.69 -14.43
CA VAL A 265 3.98 -1.52 -15.49
C VAL A 265 3.18 -1.32 -16.77
N SER A 266 3.87 -0.89 -17.81
CA SER A 266 3.37 -0.53 -19.13
C SER A 266 4.24 -1.13 -20.22
N SER A 267 3.85 -0.98 -21.48
CA SER A 267 4.66 -1.38 -22.63
C SER A 267 6.06 -0.73 -22.69
N ARG A 268 6.34 0.28 -21.85
CA ARG A 268 7.59 1.04 -21.84
C ARG A 268 8.59 0.60 -20.78
N ASN A 269 8.19 -0.23 -19.82
CA ASN A 269 9.00 -0.63 -18.66
C ASN A 269 8.71 -2.07 -18.19
N ARG A 270 8.09 -2.90 -19.03
CA ARG A 270 7.70 -4.28 -18.67
C ARG A 270 8.81 -5.31 -18.79
N GLU A 271 9.93 -4.98 -19.44
CA GLU A 271 11.00 -5.95 -19.71
C GLU A 271 11.58 -6.50 -18.40
N LEU A 272 11.76 -7.82 -18.32
CA LEU A 272 12.23 -8.50 -17.11
C LEU A 272 13.51 -7.87 -16.55
N ALA A 273 14.51 -7.68 -17.41
CA ALA A 273 15.79 -7.07 -17.02
C ALA A 273 15.61 -5.68 -16.40
N ALA A 274 14.78 -4.81 -17.01
CA ALA A 274 14.54 -3.47 -16.51
C ALA A 274 13.79 -3.45 -15.15
N LEU A 275 12.91 -4.44 -14.93
CA LEU A 275 12.22 -4.61 -13.64
C LEU A 275 13.18 -5.13 -12.57
N LEU A 276 14.10 -6.05 -12.91
CA LEU A 276 15.12 -6.52 -11.97
C LEU A 276 16.14 -5.42 -11.64
N GLU A 277 16.52 -4.57 -12.60
CA GLU A 277 17.33 -3.37 -12.33
C GLU A 277 16.62 -2.41 -11.36
N LEU A 278 15.31 -2.21 -11.52
CA LEU A 278 14.53 -1.42 -10.58
C LEU A 278 14.44 -2.08 -9.21
N ARG A 279 14.23 -3.41 -9.13
CA ARG A 279 14.29 -4.16 -7.87
C ARG A 279 15.59 -3.89 -7.12
N ASP A 280 16.72 -4.02 -7.80
CA ASP A 280 18.04 -3.88 -7.18
C ASP A 280 18.26 -2.45 -6.69
N LEU A 281 17.89 -1.44 -7.50
CA LEU A 281 17.91 -0.04 -7.10
C LEU A 281 17.05 0.24 -5.86
N LEU A 282 15.88 -0.39 -5.74
CA LEU A 282 14.98 -0.23 -4.59
C LEU A 282 15.55 -0.89 -3.33
N VAL A 283 16.12 -2.09 -3.45
CA VAL A 283 16.81 -2.78 -2.36
C VAL A 283 17.98 -1.94 -1.85
N ASP A 284 18.82 -1.43 -2.75
CA ASP A 284 19.95 -0.57 -2.42
C ASP A 284 19.52 0.74 -1.74
N ALA A 285 18.36 1.27 -2.13
CA ALA A 285 17.77 2.45 -1.52
C ALA A 285 17.13 2.19 -0.14
N GLY A 286 17.06 0.93 0.32
CA GLY A 286 16.48 0.54 1.60
C GLY A 286 14.96 0.42 1.60
N VAL A 287 14.33 0.30 0.43
CA VAL A 287 12.88 0.06 0.31
C VAL A 287 12.58 -1.39 0.68
N THR A 288 11.54 -1.60 1.50
CA THR A 288 11.16 -2.94 1.98
C THR A 288 9.91 -3.49 1.31
N THR A 289 9.19 -2.67 0.53
CA THR A 289 7.97 -3.08 -0.17
C THR A 289 7.90 -2.42 -1.54
N TRP A 290 7.64 -3.22 -2.57
CA TRP A 290 7.47 -2.79 -3.96
C TRP A 290 6.14 -3.28 -4.51
N VAL A 291 5.32 -2.34 -4.96
CA VAL A 291 3.99 -2.60 -5.52
C VAL A 291 3.99 -2.33 -7.02
N LEU A 292 3.74 -3.38 -7.79
CA LEU A 292 3.67 -3.41 -9.24
C LEU A 292 2.20 -3.33 -9.66
N HIS A 293 1.82 -2.25 -10.33
CA HIS A 293 0.50 -2.01 -10.87
C HIS A 293 0.50 -2.25 -12.38
N VAL A 294 -0.21 -3.27 -12.87
CA VAL A 294 -0.37 -3.43 -14.33
C VAL A 294 -1.27 -2.31 -14.86
N ILE A 295 -0.79 -1.55 -15.83
CA ILE A 295 -1.56 -0.45 -16.45
C ILE A 295 -2.93 -0.96 -16.94
N VAL A 296 -3.95 -0.13 -16.72
CA VAL A 296 -5.31 -0.39 -17.21
C VAL A 296 -5.83 0.78 -18.03
N ARG A 297 -6.88 0.49 -18.82
CA ARG A 297 -7.59 1.46 -19.65
C ARG A 297 -8.49 2.35 -18.79
N ALA A 298 -7.89 3.26 -18.03
CA ALA A 298 -8.58 4.24 -17.18
C ALA A 298 -7.90 5.62 -17.26
N GLY A 299 -8.65 6.68 -16.96
CA GLY A 299 -8.16 8.05 -17.03
C GLY A 299 -7.46 8.35 -18.37
N LYS A 300 -6.23 8.86 -18.33
CA LYS A 300 -5.47 9.16 -19.55
C LYS A 300 -5.14 7.94 -20.40
N ALA A 301 -4.93 6.78 -19.79
CA ALA A 301 -4.63 5.55 -20.52
C ALA A 301 -5.84 5.02 -21.30
N ALA A 302 -7.05 5.55 -21.06
CA ALA A 302 -8.25 5.22 -21.82
C ALA A 302 -8.29 5.88 -23.21
N HIS A 303 -7.58 7.01 -23.42
CA HIS A 303 -7.59 7.71 -24.69
C HIS A 303 -6.92 6.91 -25.82
N ALA A 304 -7.47 7.00 -27.03
CA ALA A 304 -7.00 6.25 -28.19
C ALA A 304 -5.51 6.50 -28.53
N ASP A 305 -5.04 7.74 -28.35
CA ASP A 305 -3.63 8.13 -28.56
C ASP A 305 -2.67 7.51 -27.52
N ARG A 306 -3.20 6.87 -26.47
CA ARG A 306 -2.44 6.21 -25.39
C ARG A 306 -2.54 4.69 -25.41
N ALA A 307 -3.25 4.09 -26.36
CA ALA A 307 -3.40 2.64 -26.47
C ALA A 307 -2.06 1.89 -26.50
N GLY A 308 -1.03 2.49 -27.10
CA GLY A 308 0.33 1.91 -27.15
C GLY A 308 1.08 1.86 -25.81
N LEU A 309 0.49 2.32 -24.69
CA LEU A 309 1.04 2.14 -23.34
C LEU A 309 0.59 0.84 -22.68
N LEU A 310 -0.52 0.25 -23.14
CA LEU A 310 -1.08 -0.94 -22.55
C LEU A 310 -0.18 -2.15 -22.79
N CYS A 311 -0.16 -3.07 -21.83
CA CYS A 311 0.55 -4.34 -21.95
C CYS A 311 -0.33 -5.42 -22.60
N GLY A 312 0.31 -6.39 -23.25
CA GLY A 312 -0.32 -7.68 -23.54
C GLY A 312 -0.46 -8.55 -22.29
N ASP A 313 -1.14 -9.69 -22.42
CA ASP A 313 -1.37 -10.63 -21.31
C ASP A 313 -0.07 -11.28 -20.79
N ASP A 314 0.99 -11.30 -21.61
CA ASP A 314 2.33 -11.81 -21.30
C ASP A 314 3.04 -11.04 -20.16
N VAL A 315 2.57 -9.85 -19.81
CA VAL A 315 3.12 -9.08 -18.70
C VAL A 315 3.01 -9.84 -17.38
N LEU A 316 1.94 -10.62 -17.17
CA LEU A 316 1.75 -11.34 -15.91
C LEU A 316 2.82 -12.41 -15.71
N ASP A 317 3.23 -13.10 -16.77
CA ASP A 317 4.32 -14.08 -16.72
C ASP A 317 5.65 -13.42 -16.37
N THR A 318 5.90 -12.23 -16.94
CA THR A 318 7.09 -11.45 -16.60
C THR A 318 7.09 -11.04 -15.13
N LEU A 319 5.95 -10.59 -14.60
CA LEU A 319 5.83 -10.20 -13.19
C LEU A 319 5.96 -11.40 -12.24
N ARG A 320 5.43 -12.58 -12.62
CA ARG A 320 5.66 -13.83 -11.87
C ARG A 320 7.14 -14.16 -11.81
N GLU A 321 7.88 -14.00 -12.91
CA GLU A 321 9.32 -14.27 -12.93
C GLU A 321 10.10 -13.25 -12.08
N VAL A 322 9.73 -11.95 -12.08
CA VAL A 322 10.31 -10.95 -11.17
C VAL A 322 10.16 -11.37 -9.71
N VAL A 323 8.97 -11.83 -9.32
CA VAL A 323 8.65 -12.24 -7.95
C VAL A 323 9.48 -13.47 -7.56
N LYS A 324 9.49 -14.49 -8.42
CA LYS A 324 10.29 -15.70 -8.23
C LYS A 324 11.77 -15.37 -8.07
N LEU A 325 12.36 -14.60 -8.97
CA LEU A 325 13.78 -14.24 -8.90
C LEU A 325 14.11 -13.34 -7.71
N THR A 326 13.15 -12.54 -7.22
CA THR A 326 13.31 -11.76 -5.97
C THR A 326 13.31 -12.68 -4.75
N ALA A 327 12.40 -13.66 -4.71
CA ALA A 327 12.31 -14.64 -3.64
C ALA A 327 13.53 -15.58 -3.60
N ASP A 328 13.97 -16.08 -4.76
CA ASP A 328 15.14 -16.96 -4.91
C ASP A 328 16.43 -16.25 -4.46
N ALA A 329 16.54 -14.94 -4.69
CA ALA A 329 17.64 -14.12 -4.21
C ALA A 329 17.56 -13.79 -2.70
N ALA A 330 16.49 -14.22 -2.02
CA ALA A 330 16.19 -13.86 -0.63
C ALA A 330 16.27 -12.34 -0.37
N ALA A 331 15.90 -11.54 -1.36
CA ALA A 331 15.97 -10.08 -1.26
C ALA A 331 15.00 -9.58 -0.16
N PRO A 332 15.40 -8.60 0.66
CA PRO A 332 14.58 -8.07 1.75
C PRO A 332 13.48 -7.12 1.25
N LEU A 333 12.76 -7.51 0.21
CA LEU A 333 11.76 -6.69 -0.50
C LEU A 333 10.47 -7.49 -0.70
N ASP A 334 9.40 -7.07 -0.04
CA ASP A 334 8.05 -7.55 -0.35
C ASP A 334 7.70 -7.14 -1.79
N VAL A 335 7.37 -8.08 -2.67
CA VAL A 335 6.91 -7.75 -4.04
C VAL A 335 5.44 -8.09 -4.17
N ARG A 336 4.64 -7.06 -4.45
CA ARG A 336 3.19 -7.14 -4.61
C ARG A 336 2.82 -6.77 -6.01
N VAL A 337 2.14 -7.66 -6.71
CA VAL A 337 1.59 -7.37 -8.02
C VAL A 337 0.09 -7.21 -7.86
N THR A 338 -0.40 -6.05 -8.23
CA THR A 338 -1.83 -5.76 -8.24
C THR A 338 -2.21 -5.43 -9.68
N SER A 339 -3.22 -6.12 -10.19
CA SER A 339 -3.94 -5.57 -11.33
C SER A 339 -4.73 -4.38 -10.78
N THR A 340 -4.36 -3.15 -11.15
CA THR A 340 -5.29 -2.03 -11.02
C THR A 340 -6.60 -2.49 -11.67
N HIS A 341 -7.69 -2.56 -10.91
CA HIS A 341 -8.70 -3.59 -11.18
C HIS A 341 -9.39 -3.43 -12.52
N ARG A 342 -9.63 -4.58 -13.15
CA ARG A 342 -10.60 -4.73 -14.24
C ARG A 342 -12.06 -4.61 -13.75
N VAL A 343 -12.26 -4.48 -12.42
CA VAL A 343 -13.56 -4.49 -11.75
C VAL A 343 -13.88 -3.07 -11.24
N PRO A 344 -14.88 -2.40 -11.84
CA PRO A 344 -15.31 -1.08 -11.40
C PRO A 344 -15.82 -1.07 -9.95
N ASN A 345 -15.79 0.10 -9.33
CA ASN A 345 -16.27 0.37 -7.98
C ASN A 345 -15.52 -0.37 -6.85
N SER A 346 -14.31 -0.87 -7.10
CA SER A 346 -13.48 -1.58 -6.10
C SER A 346 -12.58 -0.64 -5.28
N ALA A 347 -12.49 0.65 -5.64
CA ALA A 347 -11.77 1.69 -4.90
C ALA A 347 -12.71 2.80 -4.45
N LEU A 348 -12.50 3.30 -3.23
CA LEU A 348 -13.17 4.48 -2.68
C LEU A 348 -12.24 5.68 -2.69
N LEU A 349 -12.75 6.80 -3.19
CA LEU A 349 -12.01 8.05 -3.27
C LEU A 349 -12.85 9.21 -2.72
N VAL A 350 -12.20 10.17 -2.07
CA VAL A 350 -12.74 11.49 -1.75
C VAL A 350 -11.99 12.48 -2.64
N ASN A 351 -12.68 13.06 -3.62
CA ASN A 351 -12.06 14.01 -4.54
C ASN A 351 -11.74 15.35 -3.85
N ALA A 352 -11.07 16.27 -4.55
CA ALA A 352 -10.64 17.55 -3.98
C ALA A 352 -11.81 18.47 -3.56
N GLU A 353 -13.04 18.27 -4.06
CA GLU A 353 -14.24 18.99 -3.63
C GLU A 353 -14.85 18.43 -2.34
N GLY A 354 -14.34 17.29 -1.85
CA GLY A 354 -14.87 16.54 -0.72
C GLY A 354 -15.99 15.57 -1.08
N ALA A 355 -16.19 15.25 -2.36
CA ALA A 355 -17.20 14.29 -2.80
C ALA A 355 -16.66 12.86 -2.70
N LEU A 356 -17.44 11.97 -2.07
CA LEU A 356 -17.18 10.53 -2.09
C LEU A 356 -17.49 9.98 -3.49
N CYS A 357 -16.57 9.19 -4.00
CA CYS A 357 -16.57 8.62 -5.33
C CYS A 357 -16.13 7.14 -5.26
N VAL A 358 -16.59 6.36 -6.24
CA VAL A 358 -16.04 5.03 -6.55
C VAL A 358 -15.59 5.03 -8.00
N GLU A 359 -14.64 4.18 -8.35
CA GLU A 359 -14.13 4.05 -9.72
C GLU A 359 -15.26 3.61 -10.68
N ALA A 360 -15.56 4.39 -11.71
CA ALA A 360 -16.57 4.06 -12.71
C ALA A 360 -15.95 4.10 -14.12
N PRO A 361 -16.29 3.16 -15.05
CA PRO A 361 -15.67 3.10 -16.37
C PRO A 361 -15.90 4.35 -17.23
N GLU A 362 -17.04 5.02 -17.01
CA GLU A 362 -17.49 6.19 -17.79
C GLU A 362 -17.38 7.50 -16.98
N GLY A 363 -16.79 7.46 -15.78
CA GLY A 363 -16.77 8.57 -14.84
C GLY A 363 -18.14 8.78 -14.17
N GLY A 364 -18.15 8.89 -12.85
CA GLY A 364 -19.40 9.09 -12.11
C GLY A 364 -19.17 9.29 -10.62
N ARG A 365 -19.97 10.18 -10.01
CA ARG A 365 -19.99 10.43 -8.57
C ARG A 365 -21.04 9.51 -7.92
N LYS A 366 -20.63 8.63 -7.01
CA LYS A 366 -21.57 7.88 -6.14
C LYS A 366 -21.30 8.23 -4.69
N ILE A 367 -22.34 8.73 -4.01
CA ILE A 367 -22.21 9.48 -2.74
C ILE A 367 -22.16 8.55 -1.51
N SER A 368 -22.17 7.22 -1.69
CA SER A 368 -22.17 6.28 -0.56
C SER A 368 -21.15 5.16 -0.75
N TRP A 369 -20.42 4.85 0.31
CA TRP A 369 -19.50 3.71 0.33
C TRP A 369 -20.23 2.37 0.19
N ARG A 370 -21.56 2.33 0.37
CA ARG A 370 -22.39 1.14 0.15
C ARG A 370 -22.44 0.68 -1.31
N TYR A 371 -22.00 1.53 -2.24
CA TYR A 371 -21.84 1.18 -3.66
C TYR A 371 -20.46 0.59 -3.99
N LEU A 372 -19.59 0.45 -2.98
CA LEU A 372 -18.33 -0.26 -3.14
C LEU A 372 -18.62 -1.72 -3.46
N ASP A 373 -18.00 -2.23 -4.52
CA ASP A 373 -17.93 -3.66 -4.76
C ASP A 373 -16.97 -4.26 -3.72
N ALA A 374 -17.54 -4.90 -2.69
CA ALA A 374 -16.78 -5.44 -1.59
C ALA A 374 -15.89 -6.62 -2.00
N GLU A 375 -16.29 -7.42 -3.00
CA GLU A 375 -15.49 -8.52 -3.52
C GLU A 375 -14.31 -8.00 -4.35
N GLY A 376 -14.56 -7.04 -5.25
CA GLY A 376 -13.51 -6.32 -5.96
C GLY A 376 -12.54 -5.61 -5.00
N HIS A 377 -13.05 -5.02 -3.92
CA HIS A 377 -12.24 -4.39 -2.88
C HIS A 377 -11.39 -5.40 -2.10
N ALA A 378 -11.95 -6.56 -1.74
CA ALA A 378 -11.20 -7.65 -1.13
C ALA A 378 -10.09 -8.13 -2.07
N SER A 379 -10.40 -8.36 -3.34
CA SER A 379 -9.45 -8.78 -4.36
C SER A 379 -8.29 -7.79 -4.47
N ARG A 380 -8.56 -6.49 -4.39
CA ARG A 380 -7.52 -5.44 -4.39
C ARG A 380 -6.49 -5.56 -3.30
N TYR A 381 -6.95 -5.72 -2.06
CA TYR A 381 -6.08 -5.59 -0.91
C TYR A 381 -5.65 -6.93 -0.33
N LEU A 382 -6.33 -8.03 -0.69
CA LEU A 382 -6.09 -9.37 -0.13
C LEU A 382 -5.52 -10.39 -1.14
N ASN A 383 -5.69 -10.24 -2.46
CA ASN A 383 -5.22 -11.27 -3.40
C ASN A 383 -3.71 -11.28 -3.67
N GLY A 384 -2.98 -10.22 -3.30
CA GLY A 384 -1.53 -10.19 -3.51
C GLY A 384 -1.10 -10.48 -4.97
N THR A 385 0.10 -11.05 -5.11
CA THR A 385 1.02 -10.96 -6.27
C THR A 385 0.72 -11.88 -7.48
N LEU A 386 -0.56 -12.09 -7.84
CA LEU A 386 -1.09 -12.94 -8.95
C LEU A 386 -1.21 -14.44 -8.56
N GLU A 387 -2.34 -15.14 -8.62
CA GLU A 387 -3.61 -15.08 -9.40
C GLU A 387 -4.88 -14.85 -8.54
N PRO A 388 -6.04 -14.53 -9.17
CA PRO A 388 -7.35 -14.46 -8.52
C PRO A 388 -7.94 -15.80 -8.01
N PHE A 389 -7.09 -16.82 -7.76
CA PHE A 389 -7.33 -18.26 -7.45
C PHE A 389 -7.56 -19.19 -8.67
N PRO A 390 -7.07 -20.46 -8.68
CA PRO A 390 -6.45 -21.24 -7.59
C PRO A 390 -5.02 -21.79 -7.84
N GLN A 391 -4.09 -21.40 -6.97
CA GLN A 391 -3.03 -22.18 -6.28
C GLN A 391 -1.96 -21.16 -5.82
N PRO A 392 -1.52 -21.19 -4.55
CA PRO A 392 -0.54 -20.24 -4.05
C PRO A 392 0.83 -20.47 -4.71
N ILE A 393 1.32 -19.47 -5.44
CA ILE A 393 2.75 -19.35 -5.70
C ILE A 393 3.39 -18.80 -4.41
N GLY A 394 4.09 -19.68 -3.70
CA GLY A 394 5.27 -19.30 -2.90
C GLY A 394 5.05 -18.42 -1.67
N ALA A 395 4.35 -18.95 -0.66
CA ALA A 395 4.82 -18.86 0.72
C ALA A 395 4.55 -20.19 1.41
N VAL A 396 5.26 -21.24 0.98
CA VAL A 396 5.40 -22.43 1.82
C VAL A 396 6.21 -21.99 3.04
N PHE A 397 5.53 -21.56 4.09
CA PHE A 397 6.12 -21.66 5.41
C PHE A 397 6.41 -23.15 5.60
N PRO A 398 7.68 -23.60 5.69
CA PRO A 398 7.93 -24.98 6.03
C PRO A 398 7.20 -25.26 7.34
N GLY A 399 6.48 -26.38 7.36
CA GLY A 399 5.65 -26.83 8.48
C GLY A 399 6.40 -26.88 9.81
#